data_AF-A0A9E6SBU7-F1
#
_entry.id   AF-A0A9E6SBU7-F1
#
_cell.length_a   1.000
_cell.length_b   1.000
_cell.length_c   1.000
_cell.angle_alpha   90.00
_cell.angle_beta   90.00
_cell.angle_gamma   90.00
#
_symmetry.space_group_name_H-M   'P 1'
#
loop_
_entity.id
_entity.type
_entity.pdbx_description
1 polymer ?
#
loop_
_entity_poly.entity_id
_entity_poly.type
_entity_poly.pdbx_seq_one_letter_code
_entity_poly.pdbx_strand_id
1 'polypeptide(L)'
;MILVTGGCGFIGSNFILDWLATHSEPVVNVDLLTYAANPETLASVSADKRYAFERADICDTAAMKAIFAKYQPRAVIHFAAESHVDRSIHGPMDFVRTNVLGTGSLLEAARAHWKSLGDDAAAQFRFVHVSTDEVFGTLGANDPKFSEHSRYEPNSPYSASKAGSDHLARAYFHTY
;
A
#
# COMPACT_ATOMS: atom_id res chain seq x y z
N MET A 1 5.77 -11.35 11.11
CA MET A 1 5.50 -9.91 11.13
C MET A 1 5.01 -9.49 9.76
N ILE A 2 4.06 -8.56 9.70
CA ILE A 2 3.61 -7.92 8.47
C ILE A 2 4.12 -6.48 8.37
N LEU A 3 4.34 -6.01 7.14
CA LEU A 3 4.64 -4.62 6.84
C LEU A 3 3.38 -3.94 6.31
N VAL A 4 3.00 -2.81 6.90
CA VAL A 4 1.86 -1.99 6.47
C VAL A 4 2.42 -0.64 6.03
N THR A 5 2.09 -0.19 4.82
CA THR A 5 2.41 1.19 4.41
C THR A 5 1.17 2.06 4.51
N GLY A 6 1.32 3.34 4.88
CA GLY A 6 0.19 4.28 4.97
C GLY A 6 -0.68 4.03 6.22
N GLY A 7 -0.09 3.42 7.25
CA GLY A 7 -0.82 3.00 8.45
C GLY A 7 -1.25 4.14 9.36
N CYS A 8 -0.80 5.38 9.12
CA CYS A 8 -1.33 6.55 9.82
C CYS A 8 -2.49 7.22 9.04
N GLY A 9 -2.85 6.72 7.85
CA GLY A 9 -4.05 7.14 7.12
C GLY A 9 -5.31 6.43 7.60
N PHE A 10 -6.48 6.88 7.13
CA PHE A 10 -7.80 6.43 7.63
C PHE A 10 -8.00 4.90 7.63
N ILE A 11 -7.84 4.24 6.48
CA ILE A 11 -8.07 2.78 6.38
C ILE A 11 -6.91 2.02 7.05
N GLY A 12 -5.67 2.46 6.81
CA GLY A 12 -4.47 1.81 7.32
C GLY A 12 -4.41 1.77 8.85
N SER A 13 -4.81 2.85 9.52
CA SER A 13 -4.80 2.89 10.98
C SER A 13 -5.83 1.94 11.59
N ASN A 14 -7.04 1.89 11.02
CA ASN A 14 -8.07 0.96 11.46
C ASN A 14 -7.65 -0.50 11.24
N PHE A 15 -7.00 -0.80 10.11
CA PHE A 15 -6.43 -2.13 9.87
C PHE A 15 -5.40 -2.51 10.94
N ILE A 16 -4.48 -1.61 11.30
CA ILE A 16 -3.45 -1.88 12.32
C ILE A 16 -4.08 -2.12 13.69
N LEU A 17 -5.04 -1.27 14.09
CA LEU A 17 -5.74 -1.41 15.37
C LEU A 17 -6.46 -2.76 15.45
N ASP A 18 -7.22 -3.11 14.41
CA ASP A 18 -7.95 -4.38 14.35
C ASP A 18 -6.99 -5.58 14.34
N TRP A 19 -5.91 -5.52 13.55
CA TRP A 19 -4.91 -6.57 13.48
C TRP A 19 -4.26 -6.84 14.84
N LEU A 20 -3.84 -5.81 15.57
CA LEU A 20 -3.20 -5.97 16.88
C LEU A 20 -4.18 -6.39 17.99
N ALA A 21 -5.47 -6.08 17.83
CA ALA A 21 -6.52 -6.54 18.73
C ALA A 21 -6.85 -8.03 18.54
N THR A 22 -6.76 -8.54 17.32
CA THR A 22 -7.23 -9.88 16.95
C THR A 22 -6.11 -10.90 16.70
N HIS A 23 -4.87 -10.45 16.49
CA HIS A 23 -3.72 -11.30 16.18
C HIS A 23 -2.53 -11.01 17.09
N SER A 24 -1.72 -12.03 17.38
CA SER A 24 -0.45 -11.88 18.12
C SER A 24 0.72 -11.44 17.23
N GLU A 25 0.52 -11.39 15.91
CA GLU A 25 1.58 -11.11 14.96
C GLU A 25 1.98 -9.62 14.93
N PRO A 26 3.28 -9.31 15.02
CA PRO A 26 3.77 -7.93 14.94
C PRO A 26 3.51 -7.23 13.60
N VAL A 27 3.42 -5.91 13.67
CA VAL A 27 3.25 -4.99 12.54
C VAL A 27 4.38 -3.97 12.54
N VAL A 28 5.02 -3.76 11.39
CA VAL A 28 5.79 -2.55 11.12
C VAL A 28 4.99 -1.63 10.20
N ASN A 29 4.69 -0.43 10.68
CA ASN A 29 4.01 0.62 9.93
C ASN A 29 5.03 1.57 9.30
N VAL A 30 4.96 1.73 7.99
CA VAL A 30 5.74 2.68 7.20
C VAL A 30 4.82 3.80 6.75
N ASP A 31 5.08 5.03 7.19
CA ASP A 31 4.27 6.18 6.78
C ASP A 31 5.14 7.44 6.60
N LEU A 32 4.82 8.26 5.59
CA LEU A 32 5.53 9.50 5.34
C LEU A 32 5.07 10.65 6.25
N LEU A 33 3.92 10.48 6.91
CA LEU A 33 3.22 11.49 7.70
C LEU A 33 2.88 12.74 6.86
N THR A 34 2.20 12.51 5.73
CA THR A 34 1.66 13.60 4.90
C THR A 34 0.47 14.29 5.59
N TYR A 35 -0.16 15.25 4.92
CA TYR A 35 -1.36 15.92 5.42
C TYR A 35 -2.52 14.97 5.76
N ALA A 36 -2.55 13.77 5.16
CA ALA A 36 -3.62 12.80 5.33
C ALA A 36 -3.37 11.84 6.52
N ALA A 37 -2.18 11.91 7.12
CA ALA A 37 -1.80 11.05 8.22
C ALA A 37 -2.17 11.67 9.58
N ASN A 38 -2.72 10.84 10.46
CA ASN A 38 -2.97 11.20 11.85
C ASN A 38 -2.41 10.11 12.81
N PRO A 39 -1.16 10.26 13.29
CA PRO A 39 -0.54 9.26 14.17
C PRO A 39 -1.26 9.11 15.51
N GLU A 40 -2.04 10.09 15.95
CA GLU A 40 -2.84 10.01 17.19
C GLU A 40 -3.89 8.88 17.12
N THR A 41 -4.31 8.49 15.92
CA THR A 41 -5.21 7.35 15.73
C THR A 41 -4.60 6.03 16.25
N LEU A 42 -3.27 5.95 16.26
CA LEU A 42 -2.52 4.79 16.74
C LEU A 42 -1.96 4.99 18.16
N ALA A 43 -2.35 6.05 18.87
CA ALA A 43 -1.83 6.34 20.22
C ALA A 43 -2.03 5.16 21.19
N SER A 44 -3.16 4.46 21.10
CA SER A 44 -3.50 3.30 21.94
C SER A 44 -2.56 2.10 21.76
N VAL A 45 -1.91 1.98 20.60
CA VAL A 45 -0.98 0.88 20.29
C VAL A 45 0.48 1.34 20.19
N SER A 46 0.75 2.63 20.37
CA SER A 46 2.09 3.22 20.24
C SER A 46 3.14 2.61 21.17
N ALA A 47 2.72 2.11 22.34
CA ALA A 47 3.58 1.43 23.32
C ALA A 47 3.52 -0.11 23.24
N ASP A 48 2.74 -0.69 22.31
CA ASP A 48 2.67 -2.13 22.11
C ASP A 48 3.98 -2.63 21.50
N LYS A 49 4.62 -3.61 22.12
CA LYS A 49 5.89 -4.21 21.63
C LYS A 49 5.75 -4.90 20.28
N ARG A 50 4.53 -5.21 19.85
CA ARG A 50 4.20 -5.78 18.54
C ARG A 50 4.09 -4.72 17.45
N TYR A 51 4.01 -3.43 17.82
CA TYR A 51 3.92 -2.33 16.87
C TYR A 51 5.28 -1.63 16.73
N ALA A 52 5.73 -1.46 15.49
CA ALA A 52 6.88 -0.65 15.13
C ALA A 52 6.46 0.42 14.12
N PHE A 53 7.09 1.59 14.19
CA PHE A 53 6.86 2.69 13.26
C PHE A 53 8.16 3.12 12.58
N GLU A 54 8.10 3.27 11.26
CA GLU A 54 9.18 3.77 10.41
C GLU A 54 8.67 4.96 9.60
N ARG A 55 9.20 6.15 9.85
CA ARG A 55 8.87 7.32 9.06
C ARG A 55 9.70 7.34 7.79
N ALA A 56 9.11 6.96 6.66
CA ALA A 56 9.81 6.88 5.37
C ALA A 56 8.87 7.12 4.18
N ASP A 57 9.46 7.59 3.06
CA ASP A 57 8.79 7.68 1.77
C ASP A 57 8.92 6.34 1.05
N ILE A 58 7.81 5.78 0.54
CA ILE A 58 7.83 4.55 -0.25
C ILE A 58 8.61 4.70 -1.57
N CYS A 59 8.82 5.94 -2.04
CA CYS A 59 9.70 6.24 -3.18
C CYS A 59 11.19 6.12 -2.83
N ASP A 60 11.55 6.17 -1.53
CA ASP A 60 12.93 5.98 -1.10
C ASP A 60 13.28 4.48 -1.09
N THR A 61 13.81 4.03 -2.23
CA THR A 61 14.18 2.63 -2.42
C THR A 61 15.25 2.15 -1.43
N ALA A 62 16.16 3.04 -0.99
CA ALA A 62 17.19 2.67 -0.03
C ALA A 62 16.59 2.45 1.36
N ALA A 63 15.71 3.36 1.79
CA ALA A 63 14.96 3.21 3.04
C ALA A 63 14.08 1.95 3.00
N MET A 64 13.36 1.70 1.91
CA MET A 64 12.53 0.50 1.79
C MET A 64 13.38 -0.78 1.90
N LYS A 65 14.50 -0.88 1.18
CA LYS A 65 15.41 -2.02 1.31
C LYS A 65 15.92 -2.22 2.74
N ALA A 66 16.28 -1.13 3.42
CA ALA A 66 16.74 -1.20 4.82
C ALA A 66 15.64 -1.68 5.77
N ILE A 67 14.40 -1.21 5.59
CA ILE A 67 13.24 -1.63 6.38
C ILE A 67 12.93 -3.12 6.14
N PHE A 68 12.91 -3.58 4.89
CA PHE A 68 12.71 -5.00 4.59
C PHE A 68 13.82 -5.86 5.20
N ALA A 69 15.09 -5.45 5.09
CA ALA A 69 16.22 -6.15 5.71
C ALA A 69 16.10 -6.21 7.24
N LYS A 70 15.69 -5.12 7.88
CA LYS A 70 15.53 -5.03 9.35
C LYS A 70 14.41 -5.90 9.88
N TYR A 71 13.25 -5.89 9.23
CA TYR A 71 12.02 -6.48 9.77
C TYR A 71 11.64 -7.83 9.17
N GLN A 72 12.19 -8.16 7.99
CA GLN A 72 11.96 -9.43 7.28
C GLN A 72 10.47 -9.81 7.23
N PRO A 73 9.59 -8.95 6.67
CA PRO A 73 8.15 -9.19 6.70
C PRO A 73 7.77 -10.43 5.90
N ARG A 74 6.79 -11.21 6.40
CA ARG A 74 6.20 -12.32 5.63
C ARG A 74 5.13 -11.85 4.64
N ALA A 75 4.59 -10.64 4.84
CA ALA A 75 3.60 -10.06 3.97
C ALA A 75 3.65 -8.53 4.00
N VAL A 76 3.19 -7.92 2.92
CA VAL A 76 3.05 -6.47 2.76
C VAL A 76 1.58 -6.14 2.52
N ILE A 77 1.04 -5.18 3.26
CA ILE A 77 -0.29 -4.59 3.03
C ILE A 77 -0.09 -3.12 2.66
N HIS A 78 -0.31 -2.81 1.38
CA HIS A 78 0.06 -1.52 0.81
C HIS A 78 -1.15 -0.58 0.69
N PHE A 79 -1.34 0.31 1.68
CA PHE A 79 -2.34 1.38 1.67
C PHE A 79 -1.79 2.77 1.28
N ALA A 80 -0.47 2.98 1.36
CA ALA A 80 0.13 4.30 1.13
C ALA A 80 -0.16 4.81 -0.29
N ALA A 81 -0.86 5.94 -0.37
CA ALA A 81 -1.25 6.60 -1.61
C ALA A 81 -1.66 8.06 -1.33
N GLU A 82 -1.59 8.89 -2.36
CA GLU A 82 -2.43 10.08 -2.43
C GLU A 82 -3.84 9.66 -2.87
N SER A 83 -4.87 10.10 -2.13
CA SER A 83 -6.23 9.54 -2.22
C SER A 83 -7.34 10.54 -2.56
N HIS A 84 -7.09 11.84 -2.49
CA HIS A 84 -8.12 12.86 -2.69
C HIS A 84 -8.28 13.25 -4.17
N VAL A 85 -9.43 12.92 -4.79
CA VAL A 85 -9.71 13.22 -6.20
C VAL A 85 -9.52 14.71 -6.53
N ASP A 86 -10.08 15.63 -5.73
CA ASP A 86 -9.97 17.08 -5.98
C ASP A 86 -8.51 17.56 -5.95
N ARG A 87 -7.70 17.02 -5.05
CA ARG A 87 -6.26 17.35 -4.99
C ARG A 87 -5.52 16.85 -6.22
N SER A 88 -5.95 15.72 -6.77
CA SER A 88 -5.35 15.16 -7.99
C SER A 88 -5.56 16.06 -9.22
N ILE A 89 -6.63 16.86 -9.24
CA ILE A 89 -6.89 17.83 -10.32
C ILE A 89 -5.90 19.01 -10.25
N HIS A 90 -5.58 19.47 -9.04
CA HIS A 90 -4.68 20.60 -8.83
C HIS A 90 -3.19 20.22 -8.83
N GLY A 91 -2.86 19.02 -8.34
CA GLY A 91 -1.49 18.52 -8.19
C GLY A 91 -1.33 17.06 -8.63
N PRO A 92 -1.57 16.74 -9.92
CA PRO A 92 -1.57 15.35 -10.41
C PRO A 92 -0.22 14.64 -10.28
N MET A 93 0.89 15.39 -10.28
CA MET A 93 2.23 14.80 -10.23
C MET A 93 2.55 14.14 -8.88
N ASP A 94 1.96 14.61 -7.78
CA ASP A 94 2.12 13.96 -6.47
C ASP A 94 1.45 12.58 -6.45
N PHE A 95 0.34 12.42 -7.17
CA PHE A 95 -0.35 11.14 -7.34
C PHE A 95 0.45 10.19 -8.21
N VAL A 96 1.04 10.66 -9.32
CA VAL A 96 1.92 9.82 -10.15
C VAL A 96 3.16 9.38 -9.36
N ARG A 97 3.78 10.30 -8.63
CA ARG A 97 4.95 10.00 -7.80
C ARG A 97 4.61 8.96 -6.74
N THR A 98 3.60 9.20 -5.91
CA THR A 98 3.32 8.32 -4.78
C THR A 98 2.66 7.01 -5.24
N ASN A 99 1.62 7.09 -6.05
CA ASN A 99 0.79 5.92 -6.36
C ASN A 99 1.47 5.03 -7.41
N VAL A 100 2.15 5.59 -8.41
CA VAL A 100 2.79 4.78 -9.46
C VAL A 100 4.25 4.48 -9.11
N LEU A 101 5.08 5.53 -8.99
CA LEU A 101 6.51 5.36 -8.71
C LEU A 101 6.75 4.77 -7.32
N GLY A 102 5.99 5.19 -6.31
CA GLY A 102 6.06 4.65 -4.95
C GLY A 102 5.67 3.17 -4.91
N THR A 103 4.57 2.76 -5.54
CA THR A 103 4.22 1.33 -5.65
C THR A 103 5.30 0.54 -6.40
N GLY A 104 5.85 1.07 -7.51
CA GLY A 104 6.94 0.42 -8.22
C GLY A 104 8.21 0.24 -7.36
N SER A 105 8.58 1.27 -6.60
CA SER A 105 9.73 1.24 -5.68
C SER A 105 9.54 0.22 -4.57
N LEU A 106 8.33 0.15 -4.00
CA LEU A 106 7.97 -0.82 -2.96
C LEU A 106 7.93 -2.26 -3.51
N LEU A 107 7.42 -2.46 -4.72
CA LEU A 107 7.42 -3.76 -5.40
C LEU A 107 8.85 -4.25 -5.66
N GLU A 108 9.77 -3.39 -6.06
CA GLU A 108 11.18 -3.75 -6.23
C GLU A 108 11.85 -4.15 -4.91
N ALA A 109 11.59 -3.42 -3.82
CA ALA A 109 12.06 -3.80 -2.49
C ALA A 109 11.47 -5.15 -2.04
N ALA A 110 10.17 -5.36 -2.25
CA ALA A 110 9.50 -6.61 -1.94
C ALA A 110 10.05 -7.78 -2.77
N ARG A 111 10.32 -7.56 -4.06
CA ARG A 111 10.93 -8.57 -4.96
C ARG A 111 12.33 -8.94 -4.51
N ALA A 112 13.16 -7.96 -4.14
CA ALA A 112 14.51 -8.21 -3.64
C ALA A 112 14.48 -9.02 -2.34
N HIS A 113 13.57 -8.67 -1.42
CA HIS A 113 13.34 -9.43 -0.19
C HIS A 113 12.86 -10.85 -0.48
N TRP A 114 11.82 -11.01 -1.30
CA TRP A 114 11.28 -12.31 -1.69
C TRP A 114 12.33 -13.24 -2.30
N LYS A 115 13.22 -12.73 -3.17
CA LYS A 115 14.34 -13.51 -3.73
C LYS A 115 15.40 -13.92 -2.71
N SER A 116 15.47 -13.25 -1.56
CA SER A 116 16.39 -13.58 -0.47
C SER A 116 15.82 -14.61 0.52
N LEU A 117 14.52 -14.88 0.44
CA LEU A 117 13.86 -15.88 1.27
C LEU A 117 14.20 -17.29 0.79
N GLY A 118 14.20 -18.26 1.70
CA GLY A 118 14.18 -19.68 1.31
C GLY A 118 12.82 -20.07 0.70
N ASP A 119 12.80 -21.18 -0.05
CA ASP A 119 11.65 -21.61 -0.87
C ASP A 119 10.31 -21.61 -0.12
N ASP A 120 10.26 -22.16 1.11
CA ASP A 120 9.03 -22.21 1.90
C ASP A 120 8.50 -20.83 2.30
N ALA A 121 9.40 -19.92 2.67
CA ALA A 121 9.03 -18.55 3.05
C ALA A 121 8.65 -17.71 1.81
N ALA A 122 9.36 -17.91 0.69
CA ALA A 122 9.04 -17.29 -0.58
C ALA A 122 7.65 -17.71 -1.09
N ALA A 123 7.29 -18.99 -0.97
CA ALA A 123 5.97 -19.52 -1.35
C ALA A 123 4.82 -18.98 -0.50
N GLN A 124 5.09 -18.63 0.77
CA GLN A 124 4.12 -18.07 1.70
C GLN A 124 4.04 -16.54 1.67
N PHE A 125 5.01 -15.87 1.03
CA PHE A 125 5.04 -14.42 0.96
C PHE A 125 3.82 -13.87 0.23
N ARG A 126 3.23 -12.79 0.74
CA ARG A 126 2.08 -12.12 0.11
C ARG A 126 2.30 -10.62 0.02
N PHE A 127 2.00 -10.06 -1.15
CA PHE A 127 1.92 -8.62 -1.35
C PHE A 127 0.46 -8.27 -1.68
N VAL A 128 -0.21 -7.57 -0.76
CA VAL A 128 -1.60 -7.12 -0.93
C VAL A 128 -1.59 -5.66 -1.32
N HIS A 129 -1.92 -5.39 -2.59
CA HIS A 129 -2.10 -4.03 -3.09
C HIS A 129 -3.54 -3.59 -2.88
N VAL A 130 -3.74 -2.49 -2.14
CA VAL A 130 -5.08 -1.94 -1.90
C VAL A 130 -5.37 -0.84 -2.92
N SER A 131 -6.41 -1.05 -3.71
CA SER A 131 -6.81 -0.16 -4.80
C SER A 131 -8.20 0.42 -4.57
N THR A 132 -8.87 0.84 -5.63
CA THR A 132 -10.17 1.53 -5.63
C THR A 132 -11.02 1.03 -6.78
N ASP A 133 -12.34 1.05 -6.61
CA ASP A 133 -13.31 0.83 -7.68
C ASP A 133 -13.30 1.92 -8.75
N GLU A 134 -12.79 3.12 -8.45
CA GLU A 134 -12.69 4.23 -9.41
C GLU A 134 -11.83 3.90 -10.65
N VAL A 135 -11.00 2.85 -10.59
CA VAL A 135 -10.27 2.36 -11.77
C VAL A 135 -11.20 1.89 -12.89
N PHE A 136 -12.43 1.51 -12.57
CA PHE A 136 -13.44 1.07 -13.53
C PHE A 136 -14.30 2.21 -14.09
N GLY A 137 -14.05 3.46 -13.68
CA GLY A 137 -14.77 4.62 -14.20
C GLY A 137 -16.07 4.92 -13.48
N THR A 138 -17.15 5.14 -14.23
CA THR A 138 -18.43 5.62 -13.69
C THR A 138 -19.57 4.70 -14.11
N LEU A 139 -20.52 4.48 -13.21
CA LEU A 139 -21.77 3.77 -13.50
C LEU A 139 -22.93 4.77 -13.60
N GLY A 140 -23.74 4.63 -14.63
CA GLY A 140 -25.08 5.20 -14.69
C GLY A 140 -26.04 4.49 -13.73
N ALA A 141 -27.20 5.10 -13.48
CA ALA A 141 -28.17 4.60 -12.51
C ALA A 141 -28.70 3.19 -12.79
N ASN A 142 -28.66 2.74 -14.05
CA ASN A 142 -29.16 1.44 -14.49
C ASN A 142 -28.03 0.48 -14.92
N ASP A 143 -26.77 0.87 -14.77
CA ASP A 143 -25.65 0.03 -15.18
C ASP A 143 -25.44 -1.12 -14.19
N PRO A 144 -24.94 -2.27 -14.66
CA PRO A 144 -24.55 -3.35 -13.77
C PRO A 144 -23.41 -2.89 -12.85
N LYS A 145 -23.41 -3.38 -11.61
CA LYS A 145 -22.32 -3.14 -10.67
C LYS A 145 -20.98 -3.59 -11.26
N PHE A 146 -19.90 -2.91 -10.87
CA PHE A 146 -18.55 -3.35 -11.22
C PHE A 146 -18.27 -4.76 -10.71
N SER A 147 -17.40 -5.46 -11.44
CA SER A 147 -16.86 -6.76 -11.11
C SER A 147 -15.37 -6.81 -11.44
N GLU A 148 -14.68 -7.86 -11.05
CA GLU A 148 -13.28 -8.10 -11.38
C GLU A 148 -13.03 -8.27 -12.90
N HIS A 149 -14.10 -8.39 -13.70
CA HIS A 149 -14.06 -8.43 -15.17
C HIS A 149 -14.38 -7.09 -15.83
N SER A 150 -14.74 -6.06 -15.05
CA SER A 150 -14.99 -4.72 -15.58
C SER A 150 -13.70 -4.15 -16.19
N ARG A 151 -13.85 -3.44 -17.31
CA ARG A 151 -12.70 -2.81 -17.99
C ARG A 151 -12.24 -1.60 -17.18
N TYR A 152 -10.94 -1.38 -17.16
CA TYR A 152 -10.38 -0.16 -16.57
C TYR A 152 -10.75 1.03 -17.47
N GLU A 153 -11.31 2.07 -16.86
CA GLU A 153 -11.72 3.32 -17.52
C GLU A 153 -11.56 4.52 -16.55
N PRO A 154 -10.33 4.77 -16.04
CA PRO A 154 -10.12 5.80 -15.04
C PRO A 154 -10.32 7.22 -15.61
N ASN A 155 -11.12 8.03 -14.91
CA ASN A 155 -11.52 9.38 -15.35
C ASN A 155 -10.86 10.55 -14.57
N SER A 156 -9.97 10.28 -13.63
CA SER A 156 -9.24 11.31 -12.86
C SER A 156 -7.75 10.99 -12.76
N PRO A 157 -6.87 11.97 -12.48
CA PRO A 157 -5.46 11.70 -12.23
C PRO A 157 -5.26 10.73 -11.04
N TYR A 158 -6.12 10.81 -10.01
CA TYR A 158 -6.16 9.83 -8.93
C TYR A 158 -6.44 8.42 -9.45
N SER A 159 -7.58 8.18 -10.10
CA SER A 159 -7.94 6.82 -10.53
C SER A 159 -7.02 6.29 -11.62
N ALA A 160 -6.46 7.15 -12.48
CA ALA A 160 -5.45 6.77 -13.45
C ALA A 160 -4.14 6.33 -12.77
N SER A 161 -3.73 7.01 -11.71
CA SER A 161 -2.55 6.62 -10.93
C SER A 161 -2.76 5.30 -10.18
N LYS A 162 -3.96 5.05 -9.63
CA LYS A 162 -4.32 3.76 -9.01
C LYS A 162 -4.42 2.64 -10.03
N ALA A 163 -4.96 2.91 -11.21
CA ALA A 163 -4.96 1.96 -12.32
C ALA A 163 -3.54 1.57 -12.74
N GLY A 164 -2.64 2.56 -12.83
CA GLY A 164 -1.21 2.33 -13.09
C GLY A 164 -0.55 1.46 -12.03
N SER A 165 -0.85 1.68 -10.74
CA SER A 165 -0.31 0.88 -9.64
C SER A 165 -0.83 -0.57 -9.66
N ASP A 166 -2.10 -0.77 -10.01
CA ASP A 166 -2.68 -2.10 -10.19
C ASP A 166 -1.98 -2.90 -11.29
N HIS A 167 -1.74 -2.27 -12.43
CA HIS A 167 -1.04 -2.89 -13.55
C HIS A 167 0.40 -3.26 -13.18
N LEU A 168 1.10 -2.43 -12.41
CA LEU A 168 2.42 -2.77 -11.88
C LEU A 168 2.36 -3.99 -10.96
N ALA A 169 1.46 -3.99 -9.96
CA ALA A 169 1.33 -5.11 -9.02
C ALA A 169 1.05 -6.44 -9.75
N ARG A 170 0.13 -6.42 -10.72
CA ARG A 170 -0.19 -7.58 -11.55
C ARG A 170 0.99 -8.02 -12.43
N ALA A 171 1.67 -7.07 -13.08
CA ALA A 171 2.81 -7.38 -13.95
C ALA A 171 3.95 -8.03 -13.17
N TYR A 172 4.23 -7.55 -11.95
CA TYR A 172 5.24 -8.13 -11.08
C TYR A 172 4.90 -9.57 -10.71
N PHE A 173 3.65 -9.84 -10.31
CA PHE A 173 3.21 -11.21 -9.99
C PHE A 173 3.35 -12.19 -11.17
N HIS A 174 3.07 -11.74 -12.40
CA HIS A 174 3.20 -12.61 -13.57
C HIS A 174 4.64 -12.78 -14.07
N THR A 175 5.52 -11.82 -13.75
CA THR A 175 6.89 -11.80 -14.27
C THR A 175 7.87 -12.57 -13.38
N TYR A 176 7.65 -12.53 -12.06
CA TYR A 176 8.57 -13.07 -11.05
C TYR A 176 7.91 -14.16 -10.22
#